data_AF-A0A3R8NRR1-F1
#
_entry.id   AF-A0A3R8NRR1-F1
#
_cell.length_a   1.000
_cell.length_b   1.000
_cell.length_c   1.000
_cell.angle_alpha   90.00
_cell.angle_beta   90.00
_cell.angle_gamma   90.00
#
_symmetry.space_group_name_H-M   'P 1'
#
loop_
_entity.id
_entity.type
_entity.pdbx_description
1 polymer ?
#
loop_
_entity_poly.entity_id
_entity_poly.type
_entity_poly.pdbx_seq_one_letter_code
_entity_poly.pdbx_strand_id
1 'polypeptide(L)'
;MATRYVNKSGKDKDGDITKLCNAGQTWSPRLKADAIYDIENKIHDYYVSWTDGQTTQIKVVNGATGKYLRTQRDGSTKNNLDDLPDC
;
A
#
# COMPACT_ATOMS: atom_id res chain seq x y z
N MET A 1 5.62 15.39 -6.82
CA MET A 1 4.47 14.76 -6.15
C MET A 1 3.58 14.12 -7.20
N ALA A 2 3.37 12.81 -7.14
CA ALA A 2 2.44 12.11 -8.02
C ALA A 2 1.63 11.08 -7.23
N THR A 3 0.35 10.91 -7.61
CA THR A 3 -0.54 9.90 -7.04
C THR A 3 -0.32 8.57 -7.76
N ARG A 4 -0.03 7.51 -6.99
CA ARG A 4 0.19 6.14 -7.49
C ARG A 4 -0.95 5.24 -7.03
N TYR A 5 -1.64 4.64 -8.00
CA TYR A 5 -2.74 3.71 -7.71
C TYR A 5 -2.24 2.28 -7.57
N VAL A 6 -2.67 1.58 -6.54
CA VAL A 6 -2.30 0.20 -6.20
C VAL A 6 -3.51 -0.70 -6.39
N ASN A 7 -3.34 -1.84 -7.04
CA ASN A 7 -4.38 -2.87 -7.18
C ASN A 7 -3.95 -4.26 -6.71
N LYS A 8 -2.66 -4.41 -6.37
CA LYS A 8 -2.04 -5.64 -5.87
C LYS A 8 -1.05 -5.30 -4.75
N SER A 9 -0.86 -6.21 -3.82
CA SER A 9 0.16 -6.09 -2.78
C SER A 9 0.92 -7.40 -2.64
N GLY A 10 2.25 -7.32 -2.68
CA GLY A 10 3.11 -8.47 -2.43
C GLY A 10 3.23 -8.70 -0.94
N LYS A 11 3.19 -9.97 -0.53
CA LYS A 11 3.21 -10.38 0.87
C LYS A 11 4.29 -11.44 1.10
N ASP A 12 4.83 -11.51 2.30
CA ASP A 12 5.67 -12.65 2.68
C ASP A 12 4.82 -13.84 3.20
N LYS A 13 5.48 -14.88 3.70
CA LYS A 13 4.83 -16.11 4.16
C LYS A 13 3.89 -15.89 5.35
N ASP A 14 4.14 -14.85 6.14
CA ASP A 14 3.37 -14.53 7.33
C ASP A 14 2.26 -13.49 7.03
N GLY A 15 2.17 -13.04 5.77
CA GLY A 15 1.16 -12.10 5.29
C GLY A 15 1.61 -10.64 5.33
N ASP A 16 2.86 -10.34 5.73
CA ASP A 16 3.33 -8.97 5.84
C ASP A 16 3.50 -8.35 4.46
N ILE A 17 2.99 -7.12 4.31
CA ILE A 17 3.14 -6.36 3.06
C ILE A 17 4.62 -6.07 2.80
N THR A 18 5.13 -6.54 1.67
CA THR A 18 6.53 -6.33 1.23
C THR A 18 6.66 -5.35 0.08
N LYS A 19 5.62 -5.19 -0.75
CA LYS A 19 5.62 -4.29 -1.92
C LYS A 19 4.20 -3.89 -2.35
N LEU A 20 4.07 -2.70 -2.93
CA LEU A 20 2.87 -2.20 -3.60
C LEU A 20 2.99 -2.38 -5.10
N CYS A 21 1.91 -2.83 -5.75
CA CYS A 21 1.94 -3.21 -7.15
C CYS A 21 0.77 -2.62 -7.95
N ASN A 22 1.09 -2.28 -9.20
CA ASN A 22 0.14 -2.01 -10.26
C ASN A 22 0.78 -2.33 -11.61
N ALA A 23 0.34 -3.43 -12.24
CA ALA A 23 0.95 -3.93 -13.46
C ALA A 23 0.95 -2.87 -14.59
N GLY A 24 2.06 -2.78 -15.32
CA GLY A 24 2.24 -1.81 -16.41
C GLY A 24 2.63 -0.40 -15.97
N GLN A 25 2.71 -0.13 -14.66
CA GLN A 25 3.22 1.13 -14.14
C GLN A 25 4.74 1.10 -13.99
N THR A 26 5.43 2.17 -14.40
CA THR A 26 6.90 2.28 -14.36
C THR A 26 7.49 2.30 -12.94
N TRP A 27 6.69 2.68 -11.94
CA TRP A 27 7.09 2.68 -10.54
C TRP A 27 6.87 1.33 -9.83
N SER A 28 6.13 0.41 -10.47
CA SER A 28 5.72 -0.86 -9.89
C SER A 28 6.68 -2.00 -10.28
N PRO A 29 7.04 -2.91 -9.35
CA PRO A 29 6.66 -2.91 -7.93
C PRO A 29 7.44 -1.88 -7.12
N ARG A 30 6.81 -1.30 -6.09
CA ARG A 30 7.48 -0.44 -5.11
C ARG A 30 7.63 -1.18 -3.78
N LEU A 31 8.84 -1.32 -3.26
CA LEU A 31 9.09 -1.99 -1.98
C LEU A 31 8.44 -1.24 -0.81
N LYS A 32 8.10 -1.95 0.27
CA LYS A 32 7.53 -1.37 1.51
C LYS A 32 8.37 -0.21 2.02
N ALA A 33 9.69 -0.41 2.13
CA ALA A 33 10.61 0.60 2.65
C ALA A 33 10.59 1.87 1.79
N ASP A 34 10.60 1.71 0.47
CA ASP A 34 10.57 2.84 -0.46
C ASP A 34 9.23 3.58 -0.46
N ALA A 35 8.12 2.84 -0.37
CA ALA A 35 6.79 3.44 -0.28
C ALA A 35 6.60 4.20 1.04
N ILE A 36 7.13 3.69 2.15
CA ILE A 36 7.17 4.41 3.44
C ILE A 36 7.98 5.71 3.27
N TYR A 37 9.19 5.62 2.71
CA TYR A 37 10.04 6.78 2.47
C TYR A 37 9.33 7.84 1.60
N ASP A 38 8.67 7.40 0.52
CA ASP A 38 7.93 8.29 -0.37
C ASP A 38 6.81 9.05 0.35
N ILE A 39 6.02 8.37 1.19
CA ILE A 39 4.90 8.97 1.91
C ILE A 39 5.41 9.96 2.98
N GLU A 40 6.41 9.56 3.77
CA GLU A 40 6.93 10.41 4.85
C GLU A 40 7.65 11.66 4.34
N ASN A 41 8.33 11.56 3.20
CA ASN A 41 9.02 12.68 2.57
C ASN A 41 8.16 13.42 1.55
N LYS A 42 6.86 13.09 1.43
CA LYS A 42 5.91 13.74 0.49
C LYS A 42 6.42 13.73 -0.96
N ILE A 43 7.02 12.62 -1.38
CA ILE A 43 7.51 12.41 -2.75
C ILE A 43 6.35 11.90 -3.63
N HIS A 44 5.61 10.92 -3.12
CA HIS A 44 4.46 10.30 -3.77
C HIS A 44 3.39 9.91 -2.75
N ASP A 45 2.13 10.01 -3.17
CA ASP A 45 0.99 9.47 -2.44
C ASP A 45 0.52 8.16 -3.09
N TYR A 46 0.01 7.25 -2.26
CA TYR A 46 -0.47 5.95 -2.72
C TYR A 46 -1.93 5.75 -2.36
N TYR A 47 -2.70 5.21 -3.28
CA TYR A 47 -4.11 4.91 -3.10
C TYR A 47 -4.41 3.51 -3.63
N VAL A 48 -5.19 2.73 -2.88
CA VAL A 48 -5.78 1.50 -3.43
C VAL A 48 -6.93 1.88 -4.34
N SER A 49 -6.97 1.32 -5.55
CA SER A 49 -8.11 1.41 -6.46
C SER A 49 -8.94 0.13 -6.35
N TRP A 50 -10.14 0.24 -5.77
CA TRP A 50 -11.02 -0.89 -5.50
C TRP A 50 -11.88 -1.23 -6.73
N THR A 51 -12.38 -2.47 -6.77
CA THR A 51 -13.21 -2.96 -7.89
C THR A 51 -14.56 -2.25 -8.01
N ASP A 52 -15.04 -1.61 -6.95
CA ASP A 52 -16.27 -0.80 -6.95
C ASP A 52 -16.00 0.67 -7.34
N GLY A 53 -14.80 0.99 -7.81
CA GLY A 53 -14.40 2.33 -8.27
C GLY A 53 -14.03 3.30 -7.14
N GLN A 54 -14.13 2.90 -5.88
CA GLN A 54 -13.65 3.71 -4.77
C GLN A 54 -12.13 3.69 -4.67
N THR A 55 -11.58 4.73 -4.03
CA THR A 55 -10.15 4.78 -3.71
C THR A 55 -9.92 5.02 -2.23
N THR A 56 -8.91 4.37 -1.65
CA THR A 56 -8.53 4.58 -0.24
C THR A 56 -7.05 4.89 -0.14
N GLN A 57 -6.70 5.96 0.57
CA GLN A 57 -5.31 6.35 0.79
C GLN A 57 -4.58 5.29 1.60
N ILE A 58 -3.37 4.94 1.15
CA ILE A 58 -2.41 4.13 1.89
C ILE A 58 -1.62 5.06 2.83
N LYS A 59 -1.54 4.69 4.10
CA LYS A 59 -0.86 5.44 5.15
C LYS A 59 0.24 4.61 5.79
N VAL A 60 1.24 5.30 6.31
CA VAL A 60 2.28 4.70 7.16
C VAL A 60 1.77 4.70 8.60
N VAL A 61 1.90 3.58 9.29
CA VAL A 61 1.64 3.46 10.72
C VAL A 61 2.90 3.01 11.45
N ASN A 62 3.17 3.65 12.57
CA ASN A 62 4.21 3.25 13.52
C ASN A 62 3.67 2.12 14.40
N GLY A 63 3.95 0.87 14.06
CA GLY A 63 3.62 -0.30 14.86
C GLY A 63 4.71 -0.62 15.90
N ALA A 64 4.40 -1.53 16.82
CA ALA A 64 5.33 -1.94 17.88
C ALA A 64 6.62 -2.61 17.36
N THR A 65 6.55 -3.26 16.19
CA THR A 65 7.66 -3.97 15.55
C THR A 65 8.28 -3.19 14.38
N GLY A 66 7.79 -1.98 14.12
CA GLY A 66 8.26 -1.13 13.03
C GLY A 66 7.14 -0.49 12.22
N LYS A 67 7.54 0.31 11.23
CA LYS A 67 6.60 0.98 10.33
C LYS A 67 6.01 -0.01 9.33
N TYR A 68 4.72 0.12 9.09
CA TYR A 68 4.01 -0.68 8.08
C TYR A 68 3.02 0.17 7.29
N LEU A 69 2.65 -0.33 6.12
CA LEU A 69 1.67 0.29 5.24
C LEU A 69 0.29 -0.27 5.54
N ARG A 70 -0.72 0.59 5.62
CA ARG A 70 -2.11 0.16 5.72
C ARG A 70 -3.05 1.03 4.90
N THR A 71 -4.21 0.48 4.59
CA THR A 71 -5.42 1.26 4.32
C THR A 71 -6.40 1.13 5.48
N GLN A 72 -7.34 2.06 5.58
CA GLN A 72 -8.50 1.95 6.46
C GLN A 72 -9.73 2.38 5.66
N ARG A 73 -10.29 1.43 4.90
CA ARG A 73 -11.45 1.68 4.02
C ARG A 73 -12.76 1.63 4.78
N ASP A 74 -12.90 0.66 5.68
CA ASP A 74 -14.15 0.24 6.31
C ASP A 74 -14.30 0.72 7.76
N GLY A 75 -13.39 1.58 8.23
CA GLY A 75 -13.35 2.04 9.62
C GLY A 75 -12.88 0.99 10.63
N SER A 76 -12.61 -0.25 10.18
CA SER A 76 -12.13 -1.33 11.05
C SER A 76 -10.62 -1.22 11.36
N THR A 77 -10.15 -2.10 12.23
CA THR A 77 -8.72 -2.27 12.53
C THR A 77 -8.00 -3.13 11.48
N LYS A 78 -8.73 -3.82 10.58
CA LYS A 78 -8.15 -4.67 9.54
C LYS A 78 -7.37 -3.84 8.53
N ASN A 79 -6.25 -4.37 8.03
CA ASN A 79 -5.52 -3.76 6.94
C ASN A 79 -6.08 -4.25 5.60
N ASN A 80 -6.82 -3.40 4.88
CA ASN A 80 -7.41 -3.85 3.61
C ASN A 80 -6.36 -4.07 2.49
N LEU A 81 -5.08 -3.72 2.70
CA LEU A 81 -4.00 -4.16 1.79
C LEU A 81 -3.85 -5.69 1.75
N ASP A 82 -4.26 -6.38 2.80
CA ASP A 82 -4.21 -7.84 2.89
C ASP A 82 -5.23 -8.51 1.96
N ASP A 83 -6.31 -7.78 1.63
CA ASP A 83 -7.38 -8.25 0.74
C ASP A 83 -7.03 -8.10 -0.75
N LEU A 84 -5.92 -7.43 -1.07
CA LEU A 84 -5.49 -7.27 -2.44
C LEU A 84 -4.83 -8.54 -2.97
N PRO A 85 -5.06 -8.89 -4.26
CA PRO A 85 -4.38 -10.02 -4.88
C PRO A 85 -2.86 -9.83 -4.90
N ASP A 86 -2.16 -10.95 -4.96
CA ASP A 86 -0.69 -10.99 -4.92
C ASP A 86 -0.04 -10.51 -6.23
N CYS A 87 1.23 -10.09 -6.09
CA CYS A 87 2.19 -9.78 -7.13
C CYS A 87 3.60 -10.26 -6.71
#